data_AF-A0A0D7APN2-F1
#
_entry.id   AF-A0A0D7APN2-F1
#
_cell.length_a   1.000
_cell.length_b   1.000
_cell.length_c   1.000
_cell.angle_alpha   90.00
_cell.angle_beta   90.00
_cell.angle_gamma   90.00
#
_symmetry.space_group_name_H-M   'P 1'
#
loop_
_entity.id
_entity.type
_entity.pdbx_description
1 polymer ?
#
loop_
_entity_poly.entity_id
_entity_poly.type
_entity_poly.pdbx_seq_one_letter_code
_entity_poly.pdbx_strand_id
1 'polypeptide(L)'
;MTAGNDLGEPLNVIISGLSSPEVLTESGFLTFARSIHFSKECLGIHLGGPAAANLGDGNGPVNQTVEYRYDYDDIALGTCLETLIGGNHLRIYNQNGSLADSGALFLAVSVEEDLEEGHTVMPNGYDLGRNRLAESAVGTHKYDGKTYTTTAENITGLLEAGSTGINHDISIDGIVTLLTIELS
;
A
#
# COMPACT_ATOMS: atom_id res chain seq x y z
N MET A 1 -18.60 -5.05 1.69
CA MET A 1 -19.21 -6.06 0.78
C MET A 1 -18.39 -7.32 0.92
N THR A 2 -18.98 -8.51 1.11
CA THR A 2 -18.36 -9.81 0.75
C THR A 2 -19.42 -10.92 0.73
N ALA A 3 -19.21 -11.95 -0.09
CA ALA A 3 -19.73 -13.30 0.14
C ALA A 3 -18.88 -14.35 -0.61
N GLY A 4 -18.20 -15.21 0.18
CA GLY A 4 -17.68 -16.51 -0.24
C GLY A 4 -16.16 -16.63 -0.20
N ASN A 5 -15.57 -17.12 0.89
CA ASN A 5 -14.12 -17.41 1.05
C ASN A 5 -13.09 -16.30 0.65
N ASP A 6 -13.56 -15.15 0.14
CA ASP A 6 -12.82 -13.99 -0.33
C ASP A 6 -12.43 -13.10 0.86
N LEU A 7 -11.43 -13.54 1.61
CA LEU A 7 -10.74 -12.63 2.50
C LEU A 7 -9.87 -11.69 1.65
N GLY A 8 -9.96 -10.39 1.90
CA GLY A 8 -9.17 -9.37 1.20
C GLY A 8 -8.11 -8.78 2.12
N GLU A 9 -7.03 -8.27 1.52
CA GLU A 9 -6.18 -7.32 2.23
C GLU A 9 -6.94 -5.98 2.36
N PRO A 10 -6.91 -5.32 3.54
CA PRO A 10 -7.60 -4.07 3.75
C PRO A 10 -6.94 -2.95 2.95
N LEU A 11 -7.74 -2.17 2.22
CA LEU A 11 -7.29 -0.91 1.59
C LEU A 11 -7.18 0.18 2.66
N ASN A 12 -6.11 0.10 3.44
CA ASN A 12 -5.90 0.86 4.68
C ASN A 12 -5.10 2.16 4.49
N VAL A 13 -4.64 2.45 3.26
CA VAL A 13 -4.06 3.74 2.88
C VAL A 13 -4.68 4.25 1.57
N ILE A 14 -4.87 5.56 1.46
CA ILE A 14 -5.32 6.23 0.23
C ILE A 14 -4.31 7.33 -0.12
N ILE A 15 -3.79 7.35 -1.34
CA ILE A 15 -3.17 8.56 -1.89
C ILE A 15 -4.26 9.39 -2.53
N SER A 16 -4.51 10.56 -1.96
CA SER A 16 -5.54 11.49 -2.39
C SER A 16 -5.39 11.84 -3.88
N GLY A 17 -6.49 11.85 -4.63
CA GLY A 17 -6.54 12.37 -5.99
C GLY A 17 -6.25 13.88 -6.09
N LEU A 18 -6.16 14.57 -4.94
CA LEU A 18 -5.68 15.96 -4.85
C LEU A 18 -4.16 16.08 -4.79
N SER A 19 -3.43 14.96 -4.71
CA SER A 19 -1.97 14.96 -4.81
C SER A 19 -1.53 15.46 -6.18
N SER A 20 -0.28 15.91 -6.27
CA SER A 20 0.33 16.32 -7.54
C SER A 20 0.16 15.23 -8.62
N PRO A 21 -0.36 15.54 -9.83
CA PRO A 21 -0.77 14.53 -10.81
C PRO A 21 0.31 13.54 -11.21
N GLU A 22 1.58 13.95 -11.19
CA GLU A 22 2.70 13.05 -11.48
C GLU A 22 2.79 11.89 -10.48
N VAL A 23 2.52 12.14 -9.20
CA VAL A 23 2.56 11.10 -8.13
C VAL A 23 1.49 10.03 -8.35
N LEU A 24 0.39 10.36 -9.03
CA LEU A 24 -0.71 9.43 -9.32
C LEU A 24 -0.44 8.54 -10.55
N THR A 25 0.70 8.70 -11.22
CA THR A 25 1.15 7.80 -12.29
C THR A 25 2.01 6.67 -11.73
N GLU A 26 2.07 5.50 -12.38
CA GLU A 26 2.90 4.38 -11.90
C GLU A 26 4.39 4.78 -11.74
N SER A 27 4.95 5.53 -12.71
CA SER A 27 6.35 5.96 -12.67
C SER A 27 6.60 7.05 -11.63
N GLY A 28 5.68 8.01 -11.48
CA GLY A 28 5.80 9.06 -10.48
C GLY A 28 5.61 8.52 -9.06
N PHE A 29 4.66 7.60 -8.86
CA PHE A 29 4.50 6.90 -7.59
C PHE A 29 5.76 6.12 -7.24
N LEU A 30 6.36 5.36 -8.16
CA LEU A 30 7.63 4.66 -7.90
C LEU A 30 8.74 5.63 -7.46
N THR A 31 8.81 6.81 -8.06
CA THR A 31 9.82 7.81 -7.69
C THR A 31 9.57 8.36 -6.28
N PHE A 32 8.31 8.58 -5.92
CA PHE A 32 7.92 8.93 -4.55
C PHE A 32 8.19 7.80 -3.56
N ALA A 33 7.81 6.56 -3.88
CA ALA A 33 8.03 5.38 -3.05
C ALA A 33 9.52 5.23 -2.67
N ARG A 34 10.42 5.44 -3.63
CA ARG A 34 11.87 5.43 -3.39
C ARG A 34 12.37 6.55 -2.48
N SER A 35 11.66 7.67 -2.42
CA SER A 35 11.98 8.76 -1.48
C SER A 35 11.62 8.44 -0.03
N ILE A 36 10.82 7.38 0.19
CA ILE A 36 10.33 6.91 1.48
C ILE A 36 10.72 5.45 1.75
N HIS A 37 11.80 4.98 1.09
CA HIS A 37 12.43 3.67 1.28
C HIS A 37 11.59 2.48 0.81
N PHE A 38 10.84 2.64 -0.29
CA PHE A 38 10.13 1.56 -0.97
C PHE A 38 10.57 1.46 -2.44
N SER A 39 10.64 0.25 -2.97
CA SER A 39 10.92 0.04 -4.39
C SER A 39 10.19 -1.20 -4.93
N LYS A 40 10.27 -1.42 -6.26
CA LYS A 40 9.72 -2.63 -6.88
C LYS A 40 10.41 -3.86 -6.31
N GLU A 41 9.65 -4.96 -6.27
CA GLU A 41 10.15 -6.27 -5.89
C GLU A 41 11.43 -6.67 -6.63
N CYS A 42 12.25 -7.47 -5.96
CA CYS A 42 13.50 -7.97 -6.50
C CYS A 42 13.24 -9.14 -7.47
N LEU A 43 13.71 -9.00 -8.71
CA LEU A 43 13.73 -10.06 -9.74
C LEU A 43 12.36 -10.72 -10.07
N GLY A 44 11.24 -10.07 -9.71
CA GLY A 44 9.90 -10.63 -9.93
C GLY A 44 9.61 -11.89 -9.10
N ILE A 45 10.34 -12.08 -8.00
CA ILE A 45 10.12 -13.21 -7.09
C ILE A 45 9.04 -12.80 -6.09
N HIS A 46 7.79 -13.05 -6.45
CA HIS A 46 6.66 -13.04 -5.51
C HIS A 46 6.14 -14.46 -5.26
N LEU A 47 5.76 -14.73 -4.01
CA LEU A 47 4.98 -15.90 -3.62
C LEU A 47 3.51 -15.48 -3.55
N GLY A 48 2.70 -15.87 -4.54
CA GLY A 48 1.28 -15.57 -4.58
C GLY A 48 0.79 -15.15 -5.97
N GLY A 49 -0.52 -15.25 -6.18
CA GLY A 49 -1.18 -14.63 -7.33
C GLY A 49 -1.57 -13.18 -7.02
N PRO A 50 -1.94 -12.38 -8.04
CA PRO A 50 -2.42 -11.02 -7.81
C PRO A 50 -3.64 -11.01 -6.88
N ALA A 51 -3.60 -10.17 -5.85
CA ALA A 51 -4.72 -9.91 -4.95
C ALA A 51 -5.71 -8.94 -5.62
N ALA A 52 -6.96 -9.38 -5.78
CA ALA A 52 -8.02 -8.54 -6.33
C ALA A 52 -8.72 -7.73 -5.24
N ALA A 53 -9.09 -6.49 -5.56
CA ALA A 53 -9.88 -5.63 -4.68
C ALA A 53 -11.02 -4.96 -5.46
N ASN A 54 -12.16 -4.73 -4.81
CA ASN A 54 -13.25 -3.94 -5.39
C ASN A 54 -13.28 -2.56 -4.74
N LEU A 55 -13.03 -1.52 -5.54
CA LEU A 55 -12.90 -0.15 -5.07
C LEU A 55 -14.25 0.59 -4.94
N GLY A 56 -15.36 -0.10 -5.21
CA GLY A 56 -16.70 0.50 -5.20
C GLY A 56 -16.93 1.52 -6.33
N ASP A 57 -16.07 1.53 -7.35
CA ASP A 57 -16.06 2.52 -8.44
C ASP A 57 -16.79 2.05 -9.71
N GLY A 58 -17.37 0.85 -9.69
CA GLY A 58 -18.11 0.27 -10.81
C GLY A 58 -17.28 -0.59 -11.76
N ASN A 59 -15.98 -0.76 -11.52
CA ASN A 59 -15.15 -1.70 -12.29
C ASN A 59 -15.28 -3.17 -11.82
N GLY A 60 -15.93 -3.39 -10.68
CA GLY A 60 -15.91 -4.69 -10.00
C GLY A 60 -14.54 -4.98 -9.38
N PRO A 61 -14.21 -6.25 -9.09
CA PRO A 61 -12.88 -6.63 -8.62
C PRO A 61 -11.81 -6.34 -9.68
N VAL A 62 -10.77 -5.60 -9.29
CA VAL A 62 -9.59 -5.31 -10.11
C VAL A 62 -8.34 -5.88 -9.45
N ASN A 63 -7.40 -6.36 -10.26
CA ASN A 63 -6.10 -6.83 -9.75
C ASN A 63 -5.21 -5.64 -9.36
N GLN A 64 -4.28 -5.90 -8.45
CA GLN A 64 -3.21 -4.96 -8.13
C GLN A 64 -2.46 -4.52 -9.40
N THR A 65 -2.08 -3.24 -9.45
CA THR A 65 -1.30 -2.68 -10.56
C THR A 65 0.18 -3.01 -10.40
N VAL A 66 0.67 -2.95 -9.17
CA VAL A 66 2.08 -3.14 -8.81
C VAL A 66 2.20 -3.49 -7.33
N GLU A 67 3.30 -4.16 -7.00
CA GLU A 67 3.72 -4.50 -5.64
C GLU A 67 5.02 -3.75 -5.31
N TYR A 68 5.08 -3.13 -4.11
CA TYR A 68 6.29 -2.48 -3.60
C TYR A 68 6.66 -3.00 -2.22
N ARG A 69 7.97 -3.01 -1.96
CA ARG A 69 8.61 -3.57 -0.78
C ARG A 69 9.56 -2.55 -0.16
N TYR A 70 9.66 -2.53 1.16
CA TYR A 70 10.63 -1.73 1.90
C TYR A 70 12.04 -2.11 1.46
N ASP A 71 12.83 -1.13 1.06
CA ASP A 71 14.11 -1.36 0.41
C ASP A 71 15.30 -1.36 1.36
N TYR A 72 15.11 -1.20 2.67
CA TYR A 72 16.20 -1.24 3.66
C TYR A 72 17.39 -0.32 3.32
N ASP A 73 17.12 0.84 2.71
CA ASP A 73 18.14 1.80 2.22
C ASP A 73 19.01 1.29 1.06
N ASP A 74 18.63 0.16 0.44
CA ASP A 74 19.28 -0.41 -0.73
C ASP A 74 18.23 -0.81 -1.78
N ILE A 75 17.95 0.11 -2.71
CA ILE A 75 17.01 -0.08 -3.83
C ILE A 75 17.35 -1.32 -4.69
N ALA A 76 18.61 -1.78 -4.71
CA ALA A 76 19.07 -2.88 -5.55
C ALA A 76 19.08 -4.24 -4.83
N LEU A 77 19.40 -4.28 -3.53
CA LEU A 77 19.54 -5.52 -2.76
C LEU A 77 18.53 -5.65 -1.62
N GLY A 78 18.02 -4.55 -1.09
CA GLY A 78 17.19 -4.55 0.11
C GLY A 78 15.76 -5.00 -0.12
N THR A 79 15.17 -4.80 -1.31
CA THR A 79 13.90 -5.46 -1.65
C THR A 79 14.04 -6.98 -1.80
N CYS A 80 15.26 -7.49 -2.10
CA CYS A 80 15.56 -8.92 -2.04
C CYS A 80 15.75 -9.40 -0.59
N LEU A 81 16.22 -8.54 0.31
CA LEU A 81 16.36 -8.83 1.74
C LEU A 81 15.01 -8.84 2.44
N GLU A 82 14.03 -8.05 2.01
CA GLU A 82 12.66 -8.16 2.54
C GLU A 82 12.06 -9.55 2.28
N THR A 83 12.28 -10.11 1.09
CA THR A 83 11.89 -11.51 0.79
C THR A 83 12.62 -12.52 1.69
N LEU A 84 13.66 -12.14 2.42
CA LEU A 84 14.39 -13.02 3.33
C LEU A 84 14.14 -12.73 4.81
N ILE A 85 13.73 -11.49 5.16
CA ILE A 85 13.67 -10.96 6.54
C ILE A 85 12.25 -10.50 6.92
N GLY A 86 11.33 -10.46 5.97
CA GLY A 86 10.02 -9.82 6.13
C GLY A 86 10.16 -8.29 6.06
N GLY A 87 9.04 -7.57 6.12
CA GLY A 87 9.05 -6.11 6.06
C GLY A 87 7.75 -5.49 5.56
N ASN A 88 7.78 -4.17 5.40
CA ASN A 88 6.58 -3.42 5.01
C ASN A 88 6.37 -3.54 3.50
N HIS A 89 5.19 -3.99 3.11
CA HIS A 89 4.82 -4.27 1.73
C HIS A 89 3.51 -3.54 1.40
N LEU A 90 3.37 -3.12 0.13
CA LEU A 90 2.13 -2.50 -0.34
C LEU A 90 1.75 -2.89 -1.76
N ARG A 91 0.43 -3.02 -1.98
CA ARG A 91 -0.21 -3.21 -3.29
C ARG A 91 -1.01 -1.97 -3.66
N ILE A 92 -1.05 -1.62 -4.95
CA ILE A 92 -1.73 -0.41 -5.43
C ILE A 92 -2.88 -0.73 -6.38
N TYR A 93 -3.97 0.01 -6.22
CA TYR A 93 -5.16 -0.02 -7.05
C TYR A 93 -5.57 1.40 -7.44
N ASN A 94 -5.90 1.62 -8.71
CA ASN A 94 -6.33 2.93 -9.20
C ASN A 94 -7.86 3.03 -9.17
N GLN A 95 -8.41 4.04 -8.49
CA GLN A 95 -9.85 4.28 -8.52
C GLN A 95 -10.22 5.17 -9.71
N ASN A 96 -10.64 4.53 -10.80
CA ASN A 96 -10.94 5.18 -12.08
C ASN A 96 -12.25 4.68 -12.74
N GLY A 97 -13.10 3.99 -11.97
CA GLY A 97 -14.36 3.47 -12.45
C GLY A 97 -15.44 4.56 -12.59
N SER A 98 -16.34 4.37 -13.56
CA SER A 98 -17.36 5.36 -13.92
C SER A 98 -18.34 5.79 -12.82
N LEU A 99 -18.43 5.05 -11.71
CA LEU A 99 -19.32 5.39 -10.58
C LEU A 99 -18.64 6.23 -9.50
N ALA A 100 -17.30 6.21 -9.41
CA ALA A 100 -16.55 6.92 -8.37
C ALA A 100 -15.10 7.22 -8.79
N ASP A 101 -14.89 7.72 -10.02
CA ASP A 101 -13.56 8.10 -10.51
C ASP A 101 -13.04 9.33 -9.73
N SER A 102 -12.15 9.08 -8.78
CA SER A 102 -11.50 10.12 -7.97
C SER A 102 -10.06 10.38 -8.41
N GLY A 103 -9.49 9.53 -9.26
CA GLY A 103 -8.06 9.51 -9.57
C GLY A 103 -7.15 9.13 -8.39
N ALA A 104 -7.72 8.74 -7.23
CA ALA A 104 -6.95 8.34 -6.06
C ALA A 104 -6.32 6.95 -6.23
N LEU A 105 -5.23 6.72 -5.51
CA LEU A 105 -4.62 5.40 -5.37
C LEU A 105 -5.08 4.78 -4.05
N PHE A 106 -5.62 3.58 -4.10
CA PHE A 106 -5.96 2.78 -2.92
C PHE A 106 -4.87 1.76 -2.69
N LEU A 107 -4.39 1.69 -1.46
CA LEU A 107 -3.24 0.89 -1.08
C LEU A 107 -3.65 -0.14 -0.03
N ALA A 108 -3.31 -1.41 -0.29
CA ALA A 108 -3.28 -2.42 0.75
C ALA A 108 -1.85 -2.48 1.30
N VAL A 109 -1.68 -2.15 2.59
CA VAL A 109 -0.36 -2.06 3.24
C VAL A 109 -0.29 -3.04 4.40
N SER A 110 0.77 -3.84 4.46
CA SER A 110 0.97 -4.87 5.48
C SER A 110 2.44 -4.99 5.86
N VAL A 111 2.70 -5.61 7.01
CA VAL A 111 4.02 -6.14 7.33
C VAL A 111 3.97 -7.66 7.23
N GLU A 112 4.82 -8.22 6.38
CA GLU A 112 5.00 -9.67 6.23
C GLU A 112 6.13 -10.16 7.14
N GLU A 113 5.97 -11.37 7.69
CA GLU A 113 7.03 -12.13 8.36
C GLU A 113 8.05 -12.65 7.33
N ASP A 114 9.12 -13.26 7.82
CA ASP A 114 10.23 -13.67 6.97
C ASP A 114 9.94 -14.95 6.17
N LEU A 115 10.93 -15.40 5.40
CA LEU A 115 10.76 -16.58 4.54
C LEU A 115 10.62 -17.89 5.36
N GLU A 116 11.24 -17.99 6.54
CA GLU A 116 11.11 -19.14 7.43
C GLU A 116 9.68 -19.25 7.97
N GLU A 117 9.00 -18.12 8.16
CA GLU A 117 7.58 -18.06 8.50
C GLU A 117 6.64 -18.10 7.27
N GLY A 118 7.19 -18.12 6.06
CA GLY A 118 6.44 -18.27 4.82
C GLY A 118 5.70 -17.01 4.36
N HIS A 119 6.20 -15.83 4.69
CA HIS A 119 5.61 -14.53 4.32
C HIS A 119 4.16 -14.35 4.78
N THR A 120 3.80 -14.89 5.94
CA THR A 120 2.48 -14.59 6.50
C THR A 120 2.44 -13.16 7.02
N VAL A 121 1.29 -12.49 6.93
CA VAL A 121 1.14 -11.18 7.54
C VAL A 121 1.29 -11.33 9.05
N MET A 122 2.21 -10.59 9.64
CA MET A 122 2.50 -10.71 11.07
C MET A 122 1.30 -10.28 11.92
N PRO A 123 1.21 -10.67 13.20
CA PRO A 123 0.18 -10.16 14.10
C PRO A 123 0.17 -8.63 14.12
N ASN A 124 -1.01 -8.02 13.93
CA ASN A 124 -1.19 -6.57 13.78
C ASN A 124 -0.49 -5.95 12.55
N GLY A 125 -0.13 -6.79 11.55
CA GLY A 125 0.68 -6.39 10.39
C GLY A 125 0.01 -5.34 9.49
N TYR A 126 -1.31 -5.32 9.39
CA TYR A 126 -2.04 -4.31 8.61
C TYR A 126 -1.96 -2.92 9.25
N ASP A 127 -2.30 -2.80 10.54
CA ASP A 127 -2.25 -1.51 11.24
C ASP A 127 -0.80 -1.03 11.38
N LEU A 128 0.14 -1.94 11.65
CA LEU A 128 1.56 -1.62 11.71
C LEU A 128 2.11 -1.17 10.35
N GLY A 129 1.71 -1.83 9.26
CA GLY A 129 2.18 -1.50 7.93
C GLY A 129 1.70 -0.13 7.46
N ARG A 130 0.40 0.15 7.66
CA ARG A 130 -0.19 1.48 7.47
C ARG A 130 0.57 2.55 8.24
N ASN A 131 0.77 2.35 9.54
CA ASN A 131 1.42 3.33 10.41
C ASN A 131 2.88 3.58 9.99
N ARG A 132 3.63 2.53 9.67
CA ARG A 132 5.02 2.64 9.19
C ARG A 132 5.12 3.37 7.86
N LEU A 133 4.21 3.10 6.92
CA LEU A 133 4.17 3.83 5.65
C LEU A 133 3.89 5.31 5.88
N ALA A 134 2.87 5.62 6.70
CA ALA A 134 2.52 7.00 7.02
C ALA A 134 3.67 7.74 7.72
N GLU A 135 4.34 7.11 8.67
CA GLU A 135 5.50 7.66 9.37
C GLU A 135 6.67 7.92 8.41
N SER A 136 6.95 6.99 7.49
CA SER A 136 8.00 7.16 6.48
C SER A 136 7.67 8.26 5.46
N ALA A 137 6.38 8.46 5.16
CA ALA A 137 5.93 9.35 4.11
C ALA A 137 5.74 10.81 4.53
N VAL A 138 5.30 11.07 5.77
CA VAL A 138 4.92 12.40 6.25
C VAL A 138 6.15 13.30 6.42
N GLY A 139 6.06 14.52 5.88
CA GLY A 139 7.15 15.48 5.92
C GLY A 139 7.68 15.79 4.53
N THR A 140 8.94 16.18 4.45
CA THR A 140 9.59 16.58 3.19
C THR A 140 10.72 15.63 2.82
N HIS A 141 10.62 15.02 1.65
CA HIS A 141 11.59 14.06 1.12
C HIS A 141 12.17 14.56 -0.20
N LYS A 142 13.42 14.18 -0.47
CA LYS A 142 14.09 14.50 -1.74
C LYS A 142 14.63 13.25 -2.38
N TYR A 143 14.30 13.05 -3.64
CA TYR A 143 14.79 11.93 -4.42
C TYR A 143 14.83 12.31 -5.89
N ASP A 144 15.91 11.94 -6.59
CA ASP A 144 16.09 12.19 -8.03
C ASP A 144 15.79 13.65 -8.47
N GLY A 145 16.27 14.62 -7.67
CA GLY A 145 16.07 16.04 -7.93
C GLY A 145 14.66 16.59 -7.66
N LYS A 146 13.73 15.76 -7.20
CA LYS A 146 12.35 16.14 -6.83
C LYS A 146 12.23 16.37 -5.32
N THR A 147 11.34 17.28 -4.93
CA THR A 147 10.96 17.50 -3.53
C THR A 147 9.49 17.12 -3.33
N TYR A 148 9.26 16.15 -2.45
CA TYR A 148 7.92 15.69 -2.07
C TYR A 148 7.58 16.26 -0.70
N THR A 149 6.38 16.81 -0.53
CA THR A 149 5.83 17.18 0.78
C THR A 149 4.52 16.46 1.01
N THR A 150 4.46 15.63 2.04
CA THR A 150 3.30 14.79 2.33
C THR A 150 2.63 15.20 3.63
N THR A 151 1.30 15.25 3.61
CA THR A 151 0.45 15.35 4.80
C THR A 151 -0.39 14.08 4.96
N ALA A 152 -0.78 13.77 6.19
CA ALA A 152 -1.60 12.60 6.51
C ALA A 152 -2.82 12.98 7.34
N GLU A 153 -3.94 12.33 7.07
CA GLU A 153 -5.18 12.38 7.85
C GLU A 153 -5.67 10.95 8.11
N ASN A 154 -6.07 10.65 9.35
CA ASN A 154 -6.69 9.37 9.67
C ASN A 154 -8.20 9.47 9.55
N ILE A 155 -8.80 8.55 8.80
CA ILE A 155 -10.22 8.47 8.52
C ILE A 155 -10.77 7.18 9.13
N THR A 156 -11.84 7.29 9.91
CA THR A 156 -12.59 6.14 10.46
C THR A 156 -13.89 5.94 9.70
N GLY A 157 -14.43 4.71 9.72
CA GLY A 157 -15.74 4.39 9.16
C GLY A 157 -15.72 4.01 7.68
N LEU A 158 -14.55 4.01 7.04
CA LEU A 158 -14.34 3.41 5.72
C LEU A 158 -14.12 1.89 5.81
N LEU A 159 -13.48 1.44 6.90
CA LEU A 159 -13.31 0.04 7.27
C LEU A 159 -13.97 -0.21 8.63
N GLU A 160 -14.54 -1.40 8.80
CA GLU A 160 -15.04 -1.86 10.08
C GLU A 160 -13.88 -2.43 10.90
N ALA A 161 -13.77 -2.02 12.16
CA ALA A 161 -12.77 -2.59 13.07
C ALA A 161 -13.08 -4.06 13.38
N GLY A 162 -12.05 -4.87 13.58
CA GLY A 162 -12.17 -6.32 13.75
C GLY A 162 -11.53 -7.08 12.58
N SER A 163 -11.81 -8.38 12.47
CA SER A 163 -11.19 -9.27 11.47
C SER A 163 -12.17 -9.77 10.40
N THR A 164 -13.43 -9.34 10.45
CA THR A 164 -14.46 -9.86 9.54
C THR A 164 -14.15 -9.51 8.08
N GLY A 165 -13.89 -10.53 7.26
CA GLY A 165 -13.53 -10.37 5.84
C GLY A 165 -12.07 -9.97 5.60
N ILE A 166 -11.25 -9.90 6.66
CA ILE A 166 -9.83 -9.56 6.57
C ILE A 166 -9.00 -10.84 6.41
N ASN A 167 -8.05 -10.80 5.47
CA ASN A 167 -7.14 -11.91 5.24
C ASN A 167 -6.33 -12.26 6.50
N HIS A 168 -6.03 -13.55 6.67
CA HIS A 168 -5.40 -14.14 7.86
C HIS A 168 -6.15 -13.96 9.20
N ASP A 169 -7.41 -13.50 9.22
CA ASP A 169 -8.20 -13.24 10.45
C ASP A 169 -7.50 -12.23 11.40
N ILE A 170 -6.70 -11.33 10.84
CA ILE A 170 -6.01 -10.29 11.59
C ILE A 170 -6.99 -9.13 11.84
N SER A 171 -7.18 -8.79 13.11
CA SER A 171 -8.01 -7.63 13.46
C SER A 171 -7.33 -6.32 13.04
N ILE A 172 -8.11 -5.41 12.46
CA ILE A 172 -7.72 -4.02 12.19
C ILE A 172 -8.46 -3.06 13.12
N ASP A 173 -7.88 -1.88 13.36
CA ASP A 173 -8.49 -0.80 14.13
C ASP A 173 -9.56 0.00 13.35
N GLY A 174 -9.74 -0.28 12.05
CA GLY A 174 -10.70 0.37 11.17
C GLY A 174 -10.27 1.76 10.66
N ILE A 175 -9.03 2.17 10.93
CA ILE A 175 -8.46 3.44 10.46
C ILE A 175 -7.88 3.26 9.05
N VAL A 176 -8.21 4.21 8.17
CA VAL A 176 -7.59 4.40 6.87
C VAL A 176 -6.79 5.69 6.89
N THR A 177 -5.53 5.67 6.47
CA THR A 177 -4.71 6.90 6.38
C THR A 177 -4.79 7.47 4.97
N LEU A 178 -5.26 8.72 4.86
CA LEU A 178 -5.24 9.51 3.63
C LEU A 178 -3.94 10.32 3.57
N LEU A 179 -3.15 10.11 2.52
CA LEU A 179 -1.94 10.88 2.22
C LEU A 179 -2.24 11.88 1.09
N THR A 180 -1.82 13.12 1.25
CA THR A 180 -1.81 14.12 0.18
C THR A 180 -0.37 14.54 -0.08
N ILE A 181 0.11 14.34 -1.31
CA ILE A 181 1.51 14.48 -1.68
C ILE A 181 1.65 15.62 -2.70
N GLU A 182 2.43 16.64 -2.35
CA GLU A 182 2.78 17.75 -3.22
C GLU A 182 4.19 17.59 -3.77
N LEU A 183 4.34 17.77 -5.08
CA LEU A 183 5.61 17.74 -5.80
C LEU A 183 5.98 19.17 -6.21
N SER A 184 7.20 19.61 -5.86
CA SER A 184 7.74 20.94 -6.19
C SER A 184 9.12 20.88 -6.83
#